data_AF-A0A2S6Z5X7-F1
#
_entry.id   AF-A0A2S6Z5X7-F1
#
_cell.length_a   1.000
_cell.length_b   1.000
_cell.length_c   1.000
_cell.angle_alpha   90.00
_cell.angle_beta   90.00
_cell.angle_gamma   90.00
#
_symmetry.space_group_name_H-M   'P 1'
#
loop_
_entity.id
_entity.type
_entity.pdbx_description
1 polymer ?
#
loop_
_entity_poly.entity_id
_entity_poly.type
_entity_poly.pdbx_seq_one_letter_code
_entity_poly.pdbx_strand_id
1 'polypeptide(L)'
;MTLPRSSRSVDVDGAQPYTITIAPGLLADGARLAGHVRGRHVLLLSDSQVAPHYAAGVRKVLLQARPDLQLGELVIAAGEASKTLDNFGAAIAALAELGATRDACVFALGGGVVGDLAGFAAACWMRGVDCVQLPTSLLAMVDSSVGGKTAVDIPQGKNLVGAFHPPRAVIADTDTLHTLPARELRAGLAEVIKYGAIRDPLFFQWLHAERRALLEGDADALAQAIARSCEHKADIVARDPLEKGERALLNLGHTFGHAIETEQGYGAPGNDNLNHGEAVAVGMVLAARLSAALGMSDARDTEALRALLRDFDLPTDIPPGLSPQALLGRMRLDKKNIAGRLRLVLWRGIGKAEVVPDVDEAAVLEILAG
;
A
#
# COMPACT_ATOMS: atom_id res chain seq x y z
N MET A 1 19.53 20.92 -13.54
CA MET A 1 18.09 20.98 -13.86
C MET A 1 17.38 21.54 -12.64
N THR A 2 16.63 22.62 -12.79
CA THR A 2 15.65 23.07 -11.78
C THR A 2 14.64 21.94 -11.60
N LEU A 3 14.48 21.44 -10.38
CA LEU A 3 13.48 20.43 -10.09
C LEU A 3 12.08 21.01 -10.39
N PRO A 4 11.15 20.23 -10.97
CA PRO A 4 9.78 20.69 -11.18
C PRO A 4 9.14 21.07 -9.83
N ARG A 5 8.15 21.96 -9.84
CA ARG A 5 7.41 22.37 -8.61
C ARG A 5 6.78 21.17 -7.87
N SER A 6 6.44 20.12 -8.60
CA SER A 6 5.93 18.85 -8.08
C SER A 6 7.00 17.94 -7.44
N SER A 7 8.29 18.27 -7.55
CA SER A 7 9.34 17.47 -6.94
C SER A 7 9.33 17.59 -5.43
N ARG A 8 9.19 16.45 -4.74
CA ARG A 8 9.22 16.34 -3.28
C ARG A 8 10.14 15.21 -2.85
N SER A 9 10.61 15.30 -1.62
CA SER A 9 11.45 14.30 -0.98
C SER A 9 10.98 14.12 0.46
N VAL A 10 10.84 12.88 0.89
CA VAL A 10 10.51 12.53 2.28
C VAL A 10 11.58 11.58 2.79
N ASP A 11 12.24 11.97 3.87
CA ASP A 11 13.22 11.12 4.54
C ASP A 11 12.50 10.22 5.55
N VAL A 12 12.85 8.93 5.52
CA VAL A 12 12.34 7.93 6.46
C VAL A 12 13.45 7.53 7.40
N ASP A 13 13.31 7.97 8.65
CA ASP A 13 14.23 7.62 9.73
C ASP A 13 14.08 6.16 10.15
N GLY A 14 15.12 5.63 10.80
CA GLY A 14 15.12 4.28 11.37
C GLY A 14 16.53 3.68 11.42
N ALA A 15 16.61 2.38 11.74
CA ALA A 15 17.87 1.65 11.76
C ALA A 15 18.53 1.57 10.37
N GLN A 16 17.72 1.63 9.31
CA GLN A 16 18.15 1.70 7.91
C GLN A 16 17.39 2.86 7.25
N PRO A 17 17.93 4.09 7.32
CA PRO A 17 17.26 5.25 6.75
C PRO A 17 17.28 5.20 5.23
N TYR A 18 16.22 5.72 4.61
CA TYR A 18 16.09 5.83 3.16
C TYR A 18 15.24 7.04 2.80
N THR A 19 15.32 7.44 1.53
CA THR A 19 14.58 8.58 1.00
C THR A 19 13.51 8.11 0.02
N ILE A 20 12.35 8.75 0.07
CA ILE A 20 11.28 8.66 -0.90
C ILE A 20 11.37 9.87 -1.82
N THR A 21 11.71 9.66 -3.09
CA THR A 21 11.73 10.74 -4.10
C THR A 21 10.44 10.70 -4.90
N ILE A 22 9.76 11.84 -5.02
CA ILE A 22 8.46 11.98 -5.71
C ILE A 22 8.60 13.07 -6.76
N ALA A 23 8.48 12.73 -8.04
CA ALA A 23 8.53 13.69 -9.15
C ALA A 23 8.13 12.98 -10.46
N PRO A 24 7.74 13.72 -11.51
CA PRO A 24 7.58 13.13 -12.83
C PRO A 24 8.93 12.77 -13.48
N GLY A 25 8.95 11.73 -14.30
CA GLY A 25 10.08 11.34 -15.14
C GLY A 25 11.25 10.68 -14.41
N LEU A 26 11.08 10.26 -13.15
CA LEU A 26 12.13 9.63 -12.36
C LEU A 26 12.58 8.28 -12.90
N LEU A 27 11.71 7.51 -13.57
CA LEU A 27 12.09 6.24 -14.19
C LEU A 27 13.02 6.42 -15.41
N ALA A 28 13.13 7.63 -15.95
CA ALA A 28 14.07 7.96 -17.01
C ALA A 28 15.45 8.40 -16.49
N ASP A 29 15.60 8.65 -15.18
CA ASP A 29 16.85 9.07 -14.55
C ASP A 29 17.74 7.86 -14.22
N GLY A 30 18.40 7.31 -15.25
CA GLY A 30 19.26 6.14 -15.10
C GLY A 30 20.40 6.31 -14.08
N ALA A 31 20.94 7.53 -13.94
CA ALA A 31 22.00 7.81 -12.97
C ALA A 31 21.50 7.67 -11.53
N ARG A 32 20.28 8.17 -11.24
CA ARG A 32 19.63 7.99 -9.94
C ARG A 32 19.36 6.53 -9.64
N LEU A 33 18.73 5.81 -10.57
CA LEU A 33 18.41 4.39 -10.37
C LEU A 33 19.69 3.57 -10.13
N ALA A 34 20.71 3.75 -10.98
CA ALA A 34 21.97 3.04 -10.86
C ALA A 34 22.78 3.42 -9.62
N GLY A 35 22.60 4.63 -9.07
CA GLY A 35 23.24 5.09 -7.84
C GLY A 35 22.88 4.27 -6.59
N HIS A 36 21.77 3.52 -6.62
CA HIS A 36 21.38 2.61 -5.55
C HIS A 36 21.97 1.20 -5.68
N VAL A 37 22.60 0.86 -6.81
CA VAL A 37 23.16 -0.47 -7.06
C VAL A 37 24.63 -0.51 -6.62
N ARG A 38 24.92 -1.28 -5.57
CA ARG A 38 26.30 -1.41 -5.04
C ARG A 38 27.13 -2.38 -5.88
N GLY A 39 26.55 -3.53 -6.21
CA GLY A 39 27.19 -4.57 -7.01
C GLY A 39 26.95 -4.41 -8.51
N ARG A 40 26.80 -5.55 -9.18
CA ARG A 40 26.52 -5.62 -10.62
C ARG A 40 25.27 -6.42 -10.99
N HIS A 41 24.69 -7.18 -10.06
CA HIS A 41 23.52 -8.01 -10.34
C HIS A 41 22.25 -7.25 -9.99
N VAL A 42 21.35 -7.12 -10.95
CA VAL A 42 20.05 -6.47 -10.78
C VAL A 42 18.95 -7.43 -11.21
N LEU A 43 17.98 -7.67 -10.34
CA LEU A 43 16.71 -8.30 -10.74
C LEU A 43 15.64 -7.21 -10.82
N LEU A 44 15.08 -6.99 -12.02
CA LEU A 44 13.89 -6.16 -12.21
C LEU A 44 12.65 -7.05 -12.15
N LEU A 45 11.85 -6.92 -11.09
CA LEU A 45 10.62 -7.67 -10.90
C LEU A 45 9.42 -6.77 -11.21
N SER A 46 8.52 -7.23 -12.07
CA SER A 46 7.29 -6.51 -12.45
C SER A 46 6.12 -7.46 -12.68
N ASP A 47 4.97 -6.92 -13.05
CA ASP A 47 3.78 -7.70 -13.42
C ASP A 47 3.40 -7.52 -14.90
N SER A 48 2.49 -8.38 -15.36
CA SER A 48 2.07 -8.44 -16.77
C SER A 48 1.34 -7.19 -17.29
N GLN A 49 0.86 -6.31 -16.42
CA GLN A 49 0.24 -5.03 -16.82
C GLN A 49 1.27 -3.90 -16.82
N VAL A 50 2.17 -3.85 -15.85
CA VAL A 50 3.16 -2.76 -15.68
C VAL A 50 4.37 -2.95 -16.60
N ALA A 51 4.85 -4.19 -16.77
CA ALA A 51 6.07 -4.47 -17.53
C ALA A 51 6.02 -3.94 -18.99
N PRO A 52 4.92 -4.12 -19.76
CA PRO A 52 4.82 -3.59 -21.12
C PRO A 52 4.97 -2.06 -21.22
N HIS A 53 4.63 -1.32 -20.17
CA HIS A 53 4.72 0.14 -20.16
C HIS A 53 6.13 0.63 -19.79
N TYR A 54 6.77 0.01 -18.80
CA TYR A 54 7.90 0.64 -18.11
C TYR A 54 9.19 -0.20 -18.07
N ALA A 55 9.12 -1.54 -18.12
CA ALA A 55 10.29 -2.39 -17.86
C ALA A 55 11.43 -2.15 -18.86
N ALA A 56 11.12 -2.11 -20.16
CA ALA A 56 12.11 -1.87 -21.20
C ALA A 56 12.79 -0.49 -21.06
N GLY A 57 12.04 0.53 -20.61
CA GLY A 57 12.57 1.87 -20.34
C GLY A 57 13.55 1.88 -19.17
N VAL A 58 13.14 1.30 -18.04
CA VAL A 58 13.98 1.17 -16.83
C VAL A 58 15.26 0.37 -17.13
N ARG A 59 15.14 -0.78 -17.82
CA ARG A 59 16.28 -1.59 -18.25
C ARG A 59 17.26 -0.77 -19.09
N LYS A 60 16.75 -0.02 -20.06
CA LYS A 60 17.57 0.80 -20.97
C LYS A 60 18.37 1.84 -20.19
N VAL A 61 17.73 2.63 -19.33
CA VAL A 61 18.42 3.72 -18.63
C VAL A 61 19.42 3.20 -17.58
N LEU A 62 19.14 2.06 -16.94
CA LEU A 62 20.08 1.39 -16.04
C LEU A 62 21.34 0.95 -16.77
N LEU A 63 21.20 0.26 -17.91
CA LEU A 63 22.35 -0.22 -18.70
C LEU A 63 23.12 0.91 -19.38
N GLN A 64 22.45 2.02 -19.73
CA GLN A 64 23.11 3.22 -20.22
C GLN A 64 23.98 3.87 -19.14
N ALA A 65 23.48 3.94 -17.89
CA ALA A 65 24.21 4.53 -16.77
C ALA A 65 25.34 3.63 -16.24
N ARG A 66 25.11 2.31 -16.23
CA ARG A 66 26.08 1.29 -15.79
C ARG A 66 26.09 0.09 -16.75
N PRO A 67 26.92 0.13 -17.82
CA PRO A 67 26.98 -0.95 -18.82
C PRO A 67 27.49 -2.30 -18.30
N ASP A 68 28.09 -2.34 -17.11
CA ASP A 68 28.64 -3.53 -16.46
C ASP A 68 27.59 -4.37 -15.70
N LEU A 69 26.37 -3.84 -15.53
CA LEU A 69 25.27 -4.53 -14.85
C LEU A 69 24.85 -5.78 -15.61
N GLN A 70 24.61 -6.84 -14.84
CA GLN A 70 23.89 -8.03 -15.26
C GLN A 70 22.46 -7.90 -14.77
N LEU A 71 21.54 -7.66 -15.71
CA LEU A 71 20.14 -7.38 -15.41
C LEU A 71 19.28 -8.57 -15.83
N GLY A 72 18.72 -9.27 -14.85
CA GLY A 72 17.66 -10.26 -15.02
C GLY A 72 16.28 -9.62 -14.86
N GLU A 73 15.27 -10.18 -15.52
CA GLU A 73 13.89 -9.72 -15.43
C GLU A 73 12.97 -10.87 -15.04
N LEU A 74 12.04 -10.61 -14.13
CA LEU A 74 10.95 -11.51 -13.79
C LEU A 74 9.62 -10.78 -13.91
N VAL A 75 8.72 -11.32 -14.73
CA VAL A 75 7.36 -10.79 -14.90
C VAL A 75 6.37 -11.83 -14.39
N ILE A 76 5.61 -11.48 -13.35
CA ILE A 76 4.53 -12.30 -12.81
C ILE A 76 3.19 -11.88 -13.40
N ALA A 77 2.13 -12.68 -13.25
CA ALA A 77 0.79 -12.24 -13.62
C ALA A 77 0.34 -11.09 -12.71
N ALA A 78 -0.42 -10.14 -13.23
CA ALA A 78 -0.98 -9.04 -12.43
C ALA A 78 -2.10 -9.51 -11.49
N GLY A 79 -2.20 -8.87 -10.32
CA GLY A 79 -3.26 -9.09 -9.33
C GLY A 79 -2.82 -9.85 -8.08
N GLU A 80 -3.64 -9.78 -7.02
CA GLU A 80 -3.33 -10.35 -5.70
C GLU A 80 -3.10 -11.87 -5.74
N ALA A 81 -3.78 -12.59 -6.64
CA ALA A 81 -3.64 -14.04 -6.80
C ALA A 81 -2.21 -14.48 -7.17
N SER A 82 -1.37 -13.57 -7.65
CA SER A 82 0.04 -13.84 -7.97
C SER A 82 0.97 -13.64 -6.76
N LYS A 83 0.47 -13.15 -5.64
CA LYS A 83 1.26 -12.87 -4.44
C LYS A 83 1.49 -14.14 -3.61
N THR A 84 2.16 -15.14 -4.18
CA THR A 84 2.22 -16.50 -3.64
C THR A 84 3.64 -16.95 -3.32
N LEU A 85 3.75 -18.03 -2.54
CA LEU A 85 5.03 -18.72 -2.32
C LEU A 85 5.67 -19.24 -3.62
N ASP A 86 4.86 -19.62 -4.61
CA ASP A 86 5.37 -20.10 -5.91
C ASP A 86 6.08 -18.98 -6.68
N ASN A 87 5.45 -17.79 -6.77
CA ASN A 87 6.09 -16.64 -7.42
C ASN A 87 7.25 -16.07 -6.60
N PHE A 88 7.22 -16.19 -5.27
CA PHE A 88 8.41 -15.94 -4.45
C PHE A 88 9.54 -16.91 -4.81
N GLY A 89 9.24 -18.20 -4.96
CA GLY A 89 10.20 -19.22 -5.41
C GLY A 89 10.78 -18.91 -6.79
N ALA A 90 9.96 -18.43 -7.72
CA ALA A 90 10.41 -17.97 -9.04
C ALA A 90 11.36 -16.77 -8.94
N ALA A 91 11.11 -15.81 -8.04
CA ALA A 91 12.01 -14.69 -7.79
C ALA A 91 13.37 -15.16 -7.23
N ILE A 92 13.37 -16.13 -6.31
CA ILE A 92 14.58 -16.74 -5.78
C ILE A 92 15.35 -17.49 -6.88
N ALA A 93 14.65 -18.23 -7.75
CA ALA A 93 15.26 -18.92 -8.88
C ALA A 93 15.90 -17.94 -9.87
N ALA A 94 15.21 -16.84 -10.21
CA ALA A 94 15.75 -15.79 -11.09
C ALA A 94 17.03 -15.15 -10.53
N LEU A 95 17.09 -14.89 -9.21
CA LEU A 95 18.31 -14.43 -8.54
C LEU A 95 19.45 -15.46 -8.62
N ALA A 96 19.14 -16.75 -8.46
CA ALA A 96 20.12 -17.82 -8.56
C ALA A 96 20.66 -17.98 -9.99
N GLU A 97 19.80 -17.94 -10.99
CA GLU A 97 20.16 -18.01 -12.41
C GLU A 97 21.02 -16.81 -12.85
N LEU A 98 20.75 -15.64 -12.29
CA LEU A 98 21.58 -14.43 -12.48
C LEU A 98 22.97 -14.56 -11.83
N GLY A 99 23.20 -15.56 -10.97
CA GLY A 99 24.41 -15.65 -10.15
C GLY A 99 24.50 -14.53 -9.11
N ALA A 100 23.36 -14.02 -8.65
CA ALA A 100 23.28 -12.82 -7.82
C ALA A 100 24.03 -12.99 -6.49
N THR A 101 24.96 -12.08 -6.23
CA THR A 101 25.78 -12.01 -5.01
C THR A 101 25.11 -11.16 -3.91
N ARG A 102 25.74 -11.08 -2.71
CA ARG A 102 25.19 -10.32 -1.56
C ARG A 102 25.07 -8.80 -1.77
N ASP A 103 25.67 -8.28 -2.82
CA ASP A 103 25.61 -6.88 -3.26
C ASP A 103 24.65 -6.68 -4.45
N ALA A 104 23.85 -7.69 -4.78
CA ALA A 104 22.76 -7.58 -5.75
C ALA A 104 21.70 -6.58 -5.29
N CYS A 105 20.91 -6.08 -6.24
CA CYS A 105 19.79 -5.19 -5.97
C CYS A 105 18.53 -5.67 -6.70
N VAL A 106 17.42 -5.76 -5.98
CA VAL A 106 16.10 -6.04 -6.56
C VAL A 106 15.37 -4.72 -6.79
N PHE A 107 14.90 -4.48 -8.01
CA PHE A 107 14.02 -3.36 -8.34
C PHE A 107 12.58 -3.88 -8.45
N ALA A 108 11.70 -3.37 -7.60
CA ALA A 108 10.28 -3.71 -7.60
C ALA A 108 9.48 -2.69 -8.41
N LEU A 109 9.21 -2.99 -9.68
CA LEU A 109 8.50 -2.11 -10.63
C LEU A 109 7.04 -2.52 -10.73
N GLY A 110 6.17 -1.91 -9.93
CA GLY A 110 4.75 -2.30 -9.92
C GLY A 110 3.94 -1.70 -8.78
N GLY A 111 2.74 -2.25 -8.59
CA GLY A 111 1.90 -1.96 -7.42
C GLY A 111 2.36 -2.69 -6.15
N GLY A 112 1.50 -2.69 -5.12
CA GLY A 112 1.84 -3.27 -3.81
C GLY A 112 2.14 -4.77 -3.84
N VAL A 113 1.50 -5.53 -4.72
CA VAL A 113 1.78 -6.98 -4.92
C VAL A 113 3.23 -7.23 -5.31
N VAL A 114 3.71 -6.52 -6.34
CA VAL A 114 5.10 -6.59 -6.81
C VAL A 114 6.04 -6.11 -5.72
N GLY A 115 5.72 -4.99 -5.07
CA GLY A 115 6.52 -4.40 -4.00
C GLY A 115 6.76 -5.36 -2.83
N ASP A 116 5.71 -6.02 -2.36
CA ASP A 116 5.77 -6.97 -1.25
C ASP A 116 6.53 -8.25 -1.64
N LEU A 117 6.24 -8.82 -2.81
CA LEU A 117 6.88 -10.06 -3.25
C LEU A 117 8.37 -9.87 -3.55
N ALA A 118 8.72 -8.79 -4.26
CA ALA A 118 10.11 -8.44 -4.56
C ALA A 118 10.87 -8.07 -3.28
N GLY A 119 10.25 -7.31 -2.38
CA GLY A 119 10.84 -6.97 -1.08
C GLY A 119 11.10 -8.21 -0.23
N PHE A 120 10.19 -9.18 -0.23
CA PHE A 120 10.36 -10.42 0.54
C PHE A 120 11.43 -11.32 -0.08
N ALA A 121 11.50 -11.40 -1.41
CA ALA A 121 12.59 -12.07 -2.12
C ALA A 121 13.95 -11.44 -1.78
N ALA A 122 14.04 -10.10 -1.78
CA ALA A 122 15.26 -9.37 -1.41
C ALA A 122 15.65 -9.60 0.07
N ALA A 123 14.68 -9.66 0.98
CA ALA A 123 14.91 -9.96 2.39
C ALA A 123 15.50 -11.37 2.60
N CYS A 124 15.10 -12.33 1.77
CA CYS A 124 15.46 -13.74 1.93
C CYS A 124 16.73 -14.13 1.15
N TRP A 125 16.95 -13.57 -0.04
CA TRP A 125 18.10 -13.91 -0.87
C TRP A 125 19.42 -13.62 -0.15
N MET A 126 20.25 -14.66 0.03
CA MET A 126 21.48 -14.61 0.82
C MET A 126 21.33 -13.97 2.22
N ARG A 127 20.13 -14.04 2.81
CA ARG A 127 19.75 -13.41 4.10
C ARG A 127 19.67 -11.87 4.06
N GLY A 128 19.44 -11.29 2.89
CA GLY A 128 19.21 -9.86 2.72
C GLY A 128 20.10 -9.25 1.64
N VAL A 129 19.47 -8.67 0.63
CA VAL A 129 20.10 -7.81 -0.37
C VAL A 129 19.31 -6.51 -0.53
N ASP A 130 19.88 -5.54 -1.24
CA ASP A 130 19.26 -4.23 -1.43
C ASP A 130 17.97 -4.36 -2.26
N CYS A 131 16.93 -3.61 -1.90
CA CYS A 131 15.68 -3.50 -2.65
C CYS A 131 15.37 -2.03 -2.94
N VAL A 132 15.08 -1.67 -4.18
CA VAL A 132 14.59 -0.35 -4.58
C VAL A 132 13.13 -0.49 -5.02
N GLN A 133 12.24 0.28 -4.41
CA GLN A 133 10.82 0.29 -4.76
C GLN A 133 10.58 1.33 -5.86
N LEU A 134 9.97 0.91 -6.97
CA LEU A 134 9.51 1.75 -8.07
C LEU A 134 7.98 1.66 -8.16
N PRO A 135 7.22 2.23 -7.18
CA PRO A 135 5.78 2.08 -7.11
C PRO A 135 5.09 2.74 -8.31
N THR A 136 4.16 2.03 -8.97
CA THR A 136 3.43 2.53 -10.17
C THR A 136 1.92 2.68 -9.97
N SER A 137 1.43 2.46 -8.74
CA SER A 137 0.05 2.76 -8.34
C SER A 137 0.05 3.78 -7.22
N LEU A 138 -1.00 4.60 -7.14
CA LEU A 138 -1.12 5.58 -6.06
C LEU A 138 -1.08 4.90 -4.70
N LEU A 139 -1.79 3.78 -4.55
CA LEU A 139 -1.79 2.98 -3.32
C LEU A 139 -0.38 2.57 -2.90
N ALA A 140 0.43 2.09 -3.85
CA ALA A 140 1.80 1.71 -3.55
C ALA A 140 2.69 2.90 -3.17
N MET A 141 2.49 4.05 -3.82
CA MET A 141 3.23 5.28 -3.52
C MET A 141 2.92 5.83 -2.12
N VAL A 142 1.66 5.77 -1.68
CA VAL A 142 1.22 6.38 -0.41
C VAL A 142 1.23 5.43 0.79
N ASP A 143 1.29 4.13 0.53
CA ASP A 143 1.24 3.12 1.57
C ASP A 143 2.30 2.02 1.37
N SER A 144 2.09 1.05 0.47
CA SER A 144 2.81 -0.24 0.55
C SER A 144 4.34 -0.15 0.36
N SER A 145 4.85 0.81 -0.41
CA SER A 145 6.29 1.00 -0.60
C SER A 145 7.01 1.60 0.61
N VAL A 146 6.26 2.09 1.60
CA VAL A 146 6.80 2.78 2.79
C VAL A 146 6.71 1.87 4.01
N GLY A 147 7.85 1.74 4.72
CA GLY A 147 7.92 1.12 6.04
C GLY A 147 8.25 -0.37 6.08
N GLY A 148 8.67 -0.94 4.95
CA GLY A 148 9.43 -2.20 4.90
C GLY A 148 8.67 -3.47 5.27
N LYS A 149 7.34 -3.45 5.36
CA LYS A 149 6.60 -4.73 5.41
C LYS A 149 6.65 -5.34 4.03
N THR A 150 7.00 -6.62 3.95
CA THR A 150 7.08 -7.39 2.72
C THR A 150 6.53 -8.78 3.01
N ALA A 151 5.72 -9.34 2.12
CA ALA A 151 5.05 -10.60 2.40
C ALA A 151 4.51 -11.29 1.13
N VAL A 152 4.09 -12.53 1.31
CA VAL A 152 3.24 -13.27 0.38
C VAL A 152 2.04 -13.86 1.11
N ASP A 153 1.03 -14.19 0.33
CA ASP A 153 -0.19 -14.84 0.78
C ASP A 153 -0.02 -16.37 0.76
N ILE A 154 -0.75 -17.02 1.66
CA ILE A 154 -0.91 -18.47 1.71
C ILE A 154 -2.41 -18.81 1.79
N PRO A 155 -2.85 -20.05 1.50
CA PRO A 155 -4.27 -20.40 1.53
C PRO A 155 -4.99 -20.06 2.84
N GLN A 156 -4.26 -19.97 3.96
CA GLN A 156 -4.77 -19.64 5.28
C GLN A 156 -5.00 -18.13 5.50
N GLY A 157 -4.45 -17.25 4.66
CA GLY A 157 -4.68 -15.82 4.77
C GLY A 157 -3.58 -14.93 4.18
N LYS A 158 -3.91 -13.64 4.10
CA LYS A 158 -3.07 -12.61 3.48
C LYS A 158 -1.85 -12.23 4.32
N ASN A 159 -0.74 -11.97 3.65
CA ASN A 159 0.50 -11.44 4.20
C ASN A 159 1.07 -12.25 5.38
N LEU A 160 0.67 -13.52 5.56
CA LEU A 160 1.03 -14.30 6.75
C LEU A 160 2.51 -14.69 6.79
N VAL A 161 3.14 -14.80 5.62
CA VAL A 161 4.56 -15.15 5.49
C VAL A 161 5.30 -13.94 4.91
N GLY A 162 6.25 -13.40 5.66
CA GLY A 162 6.92 -12.16 5.27
C GLY A 162 8.07 -11.75 6.17
N ALA A 163 8.62 -10.57 5.90
CA ALA A 163 9.71 -9.96 6.65
C ALA A 163 9.54 -8.44 6.75
N PHE A 164 10.12 -7.86 7.81
CA PHE A 164 10.38 -6.43 7.88
C PHE A 164 11.74 -6.15 7.22
N HIS A 165 11.73 -5.65 6.00
CA HIS A 165 12.90 -5.33 5.17
C HIS A 165 12.73 -3.94 4.52
N PRO A 166 13.25 -2.87 5.16
CA PRO A 166 13.21 -1.53 4.59
C PRO A 166 13.91 -1.46 3.23
N PRO A 167 13.36 -0.71 2.25
CA PRO A 167 14.03 -0.54 0.97
C PRO A 167 15.25 0.38 1.10
N ARG A 168 16.14 0.30 0.12
CA ARG A 168 17.27 1.22 -0.06
C ARG A 168 16.81 2.62 -0.48
N ALA A 169 15.73 2.68 -1.26
CA ALA A 169 15.06 3.90 -1.70
C ALA A 169 13.67 3.58 -2.26
N VAL A 170 12.81 4.60 -2.27
CA VAL A 170 11.53 4.58 -3.00
C VAL A 170 11.56 5.67 -4.05
N ILE A 171 11.32 5.32 -5.31
CA ILE A 171 11.34 6.25 -6.45
C ILE A 171 9.92 6.29 -7.03
N ALA A 172 9.12 7.24 -6.55
CA ALA A 172 7.73 7.43 -6.95
C ALA A 172 7.66 8.37 -8.17
N ASP A 173 7.79 7.80 -9.36
CA ASP A 173 7.58 8.53 -10.61
C ASP A 173 6.09 8.79 -10.84
N THR A 174 5.66 10.03 -10.69
CA THR A 174 4.24 10.39 -10.80
C THR A 174 3.68 10.22 -12.21
N ASP A 175 4.53 10.20 -13.26
CA ASP A 175 4.06 9.98 -14.65
C ASP A 175 3.51 8.56 -14.85
N THR A 176 3.85 7.62 -13.95
CA THR A 176 3.32 6.25 -13.99
C THR A 176 1.81 6.22 -13.74
N LEU A 177 1.26 7.21 -13.02
CA LEU A 177 -0.17 7.29 -12.72
C LEU A 177 -1.01 7.60 -13.97
N HIS A 178 -0.43 8.13 -15.06
CA HIS A 178 -1.16 8.39 -16.29
C HIS A 178 -1.69 7.12 -16.99
N THR A 179 -1.08 5.95 -16.74
CA THR A 179 -1.57 4.67 -17.28
C THR A 179 -2.41 3.89 -16.27
N LEU A 180 -2.51 4.38 -15.03
CA LEU A 180 -3.25 3.71 -13.97
C LEU A 180 -4.76 3.81 -14.23
N PRO A 181 -5.53 2.70 -14.18
CA PRO A 181 -6.97 2.77 -14.31
C PRO A 181 -7.59 3.70 -13.25
N ALA A 182 -8.60 4.50 -13.64
CA ALA A 182 -9.24 5.45 -12.73
C ALA A 182 -9.77 4.79 -11.45
N ARG A 183 -10.24 3.54 -11.54
CA ARG A 183 -10.68 2.75 -10.37
C ARG A 183 -9.54 2.52 -9.36
N GLU A 184 -8.34 2.22 -9.85
CA GLU A 184 -7.16 1.99 -9.02
C GLU A 184 -6.60 3.30 -8.44
N LEU A 185 -6.73 4.42 -9.17
CA LEU A 185 -6.43 5.75 -8.63
C LEU A 185 -7.32 6.05 -7.42
N ARG A 186 -8.64 5.88 -7.56
CA ARG A 186 -9.59 6.08 -6.46
C ARG A 186 -9.32 5.16 -5.27
N ALA A 187 -9.01 3.89 -5.53
CA ALA A 187 -8.62 2.95 -4.49
C ALA A 187 -7.39 3.45 -3.69
N GLY A 188 -6.38 4.01 -4.37
CA GLY A 188 -5.26 4.66 -3.69
C GLY A 188 -5.68 5.88 -2.86
N LEU A 189 -6.65 6.67 -3.31
CA LEU A 189 -7.17 7.83 -2.58
C LEU A 189 -7.89 7.45 -1.29
N ALA A 190 -8.43 6.22 -1.17
CA ALA A 190 -8.97 5.73 0.10
C ALA A 190 -7.91 5.71 1.21
N GLU A 191 -6.69 5.29 0.88
CA GLU A 191 -5.56 5.29 1.82
C GLU A 191 -5.07 6.71 2.15
N VAL A 192 -5.13 7.62 1.18
CA VAL A 192 -4.85 9.04 1.40
C VAL A 192 -5.85 9.64 2.40
N ILE A 193 -7.15 9.37 2.20
CA ILE A 193 -8.23 9.81 3.10
C ILE A 193 -8.04 9.23 4.50
N LYS A 194 -7.60 7.97 4.62
CA LYS A 194 -7.33 7.31 5.90
C LYS A 194 -6.35 8.13 6.75
N TYR A 195 -5.28 8.68 6.18
CA TYR A 195 -4.34 9.53 6.94
C TYR A 195 -5.01 10.79 7.48
N GLY A 196 -5.82 11.49 6.67
CA GLY A 196 -6.60 12.62 7.16
C GLY A 196 -7.55 12.21 8.30
N ALA A 197 -8.24 11.09 8.12
CA ALA A 197 -9.20 10.57 9.08
C ALA A 197 -8.55 10.20 10.43
N ILE A 198 -7.39 9.54 10.45
CA ILE A 198 -6.81 9.03 11.70
C ILE A 198 -5.91 10.03 12.44
N ARG A 199 -5.39 11.07 11.76
CA ARG A 199 -4.35 11.91 12.36
C ARG A 199 -4.22 13.36 11.88
N ASP A 200 -4.77 13.75 10.73
CA ASP A 200 -4.56 15.10 10.18
C ASP A 200 -5.87 15.75 9.70
N PRO A 201 -6.57 16.47 10.58
CA PRO A 201 -7.80 17.18 10.22
C PRO A 201 -7.60 18.22 9.11
N LEU A 202 -6.42 18.85 9.02
CA LEU A 202 -6.14 19.84 7.98
C LEU A 202 -5.93 19.16 6.63
N PHE A 203 -5.26 18.01 6.61
CA PHE A 203 -5.15 17.20 5.40
C PHE A 203 -6.51 16.65 4.96
N PHE A 204 -7.37 16.23 5.90
CA PHE A 204 -8.76 15.86 5.62
C PHE A 204 -9.54 17.01 4.96
N GLN A 205 -9.43 18.23 5.47
CA GLN A 205 -10.04 19.43 4.86
C GLN A 205 -9.44 19.75 3.48
N TRP A 206 -8.13 19.59 3.33
CA TRP A 206 -7.45 19.81 2.05
C TRP A 206 -7.94 18.81 0.98
N LEU A 207 -8.21 17.55 1.34
CA LEU A 207 -8.77 16.56 0.41
C LEU A 207 -10.15 16.96 -0.11
N HIS A 208 -10.99 17.62 0.70
CA HIS A 208 -12.25 18.20 0.21
C HIS A 208 -12.00 19.30 -0.82
N ALA A 209 -11.04 20.20 -0.56
CA ALA A 209 -10.74 21.32 -1.44
C ALA A 209 -10.14 20.88 -2.79
N GLU A 210 -9.25 19.88 -2.77
CA GLU A 210 -8.52 19.39 -3.95
C GLU A 210 -9.17 18.19 -4.65
N ARG A 211 -10.34 17.74 -4.18
CA ARG A 211 -11.06 16.57 -4.71
C ARG A 211 -11.06 16.49 -6.23
N ARG A 212 -11.44 17.59 -6.89
CA ARG A 212 -11.52 17.65 -8.35
C ARG A 212 -10.15 17.43 -9.00
N ALA A 213 -9.14 18.15 -8.54
CA ALA A 213 -7.78 18.03 -9.07
C ALA A 213 -7.22 16.61 -8.88
N LEU A 214 -7.46 15.99 -7.72
CA LEU A 214 -7.03 14.62 -7.43
C LEU A 214 -7.71 13.57 -8.33
N LEU A 215 -9.03 13.69 -8.56
CA LEU A 215 -9.77 12.78 -9.44
C LEU A 215 -9.44 12.97 -10.92
N GLU A 216 -9.11 14.20 -11.32
CA GLU A 216 -8.66 14.53 -12.69
C GLU A 216 -7.17 14.18 -12.92
N GLY A 217 -6.46 13.71 -11.88
CA GLY A 217 -5.07 13.28 -11.98
C GLY A 217 -4.06 14.44 -12.07
N ASP A 218 -4.38 15.60 -11.49
CA ASP A 218 -3.48 16.75 -11.47
C ASP A 218 -2.13 16.41 -10.79
N ALA A 219 -1.04 16.73 -11.48
CA ALA A 219 0.30 16.31 -11.08
C ALA A 219 0.75 16.95 -9.76
N ASP A 220 0.43 18.22 -9.52
CA ASP A 220 0.84 18.92 -8.30
C ASP A 220 0.02 18.45 -7.09
N ALA A 221 -1.30 18.28 -7.27
CA ALA A 221 -2.19 17.74 -6.25
C ALA A 221 -1.82 16.30 -5.85
N LEU A 222 -1.58 15.42 -6.83
CA LEU A 222 -1.15 14.05 -6.57
C LEU A 222 0.22 13.99 -5.89
N ALA A 223 1.20 14.76 -6.35
CA ALA A 223 2.51 14.82 -5.70
C ALA A 223 2.42 15.29 -4.25
N GLN A 224 1.55 16.26 -3.95
CA GLN A 224 1.28 16.71 -2.58
C GLN A 224 0.59 15.63 -1.74
N ALA A 225 -0.43 14.95 -2.28
CA ALA A 225 -1.12 13.87 -1.59
C ALA A 225 -0.17 12.71 -1.26
N ILE A 226 0.71 12.35 -2.20
CA ILE A 226 1.74 11.31 -2.00
C ILE A 226 2.72 11.74 -0.92
N ALA A 227 3.31 12.93 -1.04
CA ALA A 227 4.29 13.40 -0.06
C ALA A 227 3.72 13.47 1.35
N ARG A 228 2.50 14.02 1.52
CA ARG A 228 1.88 14.13 2.84
C ARG A 228 1.55 12.76 3.43
N SER A 229 1.08 11.83 2.61
CA SER A 229 0.85 10.44 3.04
C SER A 229 2.14 9.74 3.46
N CYS A 230 3.22 9.92 2.70
CA CYS A 230 4.54 9.39 3.02
C CYS A 230 5.10 10.00 4.31
N GLU A 231 5.00 11.31 4.53
CA GLU A 231 5.39 11.98 5.78
C GLU A 231 4.64 11.35 6.96
N HIS A 232 3.33 11.14 6.80
CA HIS A 232 2.54 10.51 7.84
C HIS A 232 3.01 9.08 8.15
N LYS A 233 3.20 8.26 7.11
CA LYS A 233 3.61 6.88 7.33
C LYS A 233 5.04 6.78 7.87
N ALA A 234 5.96 7.60 7.37
CA ALA A 234 7.34 7.66 7.83
C ALA A 234 7.43 8.00 9.33
N ASP A 235 6.69 9.02 9.77
CA ASP A 235 6.64 9.45 11.18
C ASP A 235 6.18 8.31 12.12
N ILE A 236 5.13 7.57 11.74
CA ILE A 236 4.64 6.44 12.52
C ILE A 236 5.61 5.24 12.47
N VAL A 237 6.19 4.95 11.30
CA VAL A 237 7.14 3.84 11.11
C VAL A 237 8.40 4.07 11.94
N ALA A 238 8.91 5.30 12.00
CA ALA A 238 10.10 5.63 12.77
C ALA A 238 9.90 5.35 14.28
N ARG A 239 8.69 5.61 14.80
CA ARG A 239 8.33 5.32 16.21
C ARG A 239 8.00 3.86 16.47
N ASP A 240 7.40 3.17 15.51
CA ASP A 240 6.95 1.78 15.65
C ASP A 240 7.27 0.93 14.39
N PRO A 241 8.56 0.61 14.16
CA PRO A 241 9.01 -0.03 12.93
C PRO A 241 8.49 -1.46 12.76
N LEU A 242 8.15 -2.13 13.86
CA LEU A 242 7.69 -3.54 13.88
C LEU A 242 6.20 -3.71 14.15
N GLU A 243 5.42 -2.62 14.13
CA GLU A 243 3.97 -2.63 14.34
C GLU A 243 3.54 -3.30 15.66
N LYS A 244 4.18 -2.92 16.77
CA LYS A 244 3.84 -3.42 18.12
C LYS A 244 2.99 -2.44 18.92
N GLY A 245 2.73 -1.24 18.40
CA GLY A 245 2.03 -0.16 19.08
C GLY A 245 1.26 0.75 18.13
N GLU A 246 1.67 2.01 18.03
CA GLU A 246 0.98 3.09 17.31
C GLU A 246 0.75 2.78 15.83
N ARG A 247 1.65 2.04 15.17
CA ARG A 247 1.51 1.72 13.74
C ARG A 247 0.27 0.89 13.43
N ALA A 248 -0.31 0.25 14.45
CA ALA A 248 -1.60 -0.41 14.32
C ALA A 248 -2.73 0.55 13.88
N LEU A 249 -2.65 1.86 14.18
CA LEU A 249 -3.64 2.87 13.77
C LEU A 249 -3.80 2.99 12.25
N LEU A 250 -2.76 2.63 11.48
CA LEU A 250 -2.83 2.56 10.02
C LEU A 250 -3.83 1.50 9.53
N ASN A 251 -4.32 0.63 10.40
CA ASN A 251 -5.32 -0.39 10.06
C ASN A 251 -6.77 0.08 10.25
N LEU A 252 -7.05 1.39 10.36
CA LEU A 252 -8.44 1.86 10.34
C LEU A 252 -9.16 1.31 9.10
N GLY A 253 -10.31 0.69 9.31
CA GLY A 253 -11.11 0.04 8.27
C GLY A 253 -10.58 -1.29 7.74
N HIS A 254 -9.32 -1.65 7.96
CA HIS A 254 -8.70 -2.83 7.34
C HIS A 254 -9.30 -4.14 7.85
N THR A 255 -9.66 -4.24 9.13
CA THR A 255 -10.26 -5.50 9.66
C THR A 255 -11.58 -5.82 8.97
N PHE A 256 -12.41 -4.81 8.69
CA PHE A 256 -13.64 -4.96 7.92
C PHE A 256 -13.35 -5.16 6.43
N GLY A 257 -12.44 -4.36 5.86
CA GLY A 257 -12.06 -4.43 4.45
C GLY A 257 -11.52 -5.80 4.06
N HIS A 258 -10.58 -6.35 4.83
CA HIS A 258 -10.04 -7.70 4.60
C HIS A 258 -11.12 -8.79 4.68
N ALA A 259 -12.09 -8.64 5.57
CA ALA A 259 -13.22 -9.57 5.66
C ALA A 259 -14.08 -9.52 4.37
N ILE A 260 -14.37 -8.31 3.86
CA ILE A 260 -15.10 -8.11 2.61
C ILE A 260 -14.32 -8.70 1.43
N GLU A 261 -13.04 -8.37 1.29
CA GLU A 261 -12.17 -8.90 0.22
C GLU A 261 -12.16 -10.43 0.21
N THR A 262 -12.04 -11.04 1.39
CA THR A 262 -11.96 -12.50 1.52
C THR A 262 -13.29 -13.19 1.24
N GLU A 263 -14.41 -12.62 1.70
CA GLU A 263 -15.74 -13.20 1.51
C GLU A 263 -16.27 -13.07 0.08
N GLN A 264 -16.07 -11.91 -0.55
CA GLN A 264 -16.54 -11.70 -1.93
C GLN A 264 -15.60 -12.36 -2.96
N GLY A 265 -14.33 -12.60 -2.58
CA GLY A 265 -13.22 -12.91 -3.48
C GLY A 265 -12.48 -11.65 -3.96
N TYR A 266 -11.19 -11.75 -4.28
CA TYR A 266 -10.39 -10.56 -4.60
C TYR A 266 -10.86 -9.84 -5.87
N GLY A 267 -10.94 -8.51 -5.78
CA GLY A 267 -11.09 -7.65 -6.95
C GLY A 267 -9.96 -7.89 -7.95
N ALA A 268 -10.32 -8.16 -9.20
CA ALA A 268 -9.38 -8.46 -10.27
C ALA A 268 -9.95 -7.98 -11.61
N PRO A 269 -9.10 -7.78 -12.64
CA PRO A 269 -9.59 -7.55 -13.99
C PRO A 269 -10.60 -8.63 -14.40
N GLY A 270 -11.83 -8.23 -14.71
CA GLY A 270 -12.90 -9.13 -15.13
C GLY A 270 -13.93 -9.49 -14.05
N ASN A 271 -13.82 -8.96 -12.82
CA ASN A 271 -14.90 -9.00 -11.82
C ASN A 271 -15.23 -7.61 -11.24
N ASP A 272 -16.40 -7.50 -10.62
CA ASP A 272 -16.94 -6.30 -9.98
C ASP A 272 -16.73 -6.30 -8.45
N ASN A 273 -16.07 -7.32 -7.91
CA ASN A 273 -15.64 -7.38 -6.52
C ASN A 273 -14.79 -6.16 -6.16
N LEU A 274 -14.96 -5.64 -4.94
CA LEU A 274 -14.19 -4.50 -4.46
C LEU A 274 -12.67 -4.80 -4.46
N ASN A 275 -11.88 -3.84 -4.95
CA ASN A 275 -10.43 -3.87 -4.74
C ASN A 275 -10.08 -3.43 -3.30
N HIS A 276 -8.80 -3.48 -2.94
CA HIS A 276 -8.37 -3.23 -1.56
C HIS A 276 -8.80 -1.84 -1.04
N GLY A 277 -8.54 -0.77 -1.79
CA GLY A 277 -8.91 0.58 -1.38
C GLY A 277 -10.42 0.79 -1.26
N GLU A 278 -11.20 0.20 -2.16
CA GLU A 278 -12.67 0.19 -2.08
C GLU A 278 -13.17 -0.55 -0.83
N ALA A 279 -12.61 -1.71 -0.51
CA ALA A 279 -12.96 -2.46 0.70
C ALA A 279 -12.54 -1.72 1.98
N VAL A 280 -11.38 -1.06 1.97
CA VAL A 280 -10.92 -0.19 3.06
C VAL A 280 -11.84 1.01 3.23
N ALA A 281 -12.33 1.63 2.15
CA ALA A 281 -13.31 2.72 2.22
C ALA A 281 -14.60 2.31 2.94
N VAL A 282 -15.20 1.18 2.55
CA VAL A 282 -16.36 0.60 3.26
C VAL A 282 -16.00 0.29 4.71
N GLY A 283 -14.84 -0.32 4.94
CA GLY A 283 -14.37 -0.66 6.28
C GLY A 283 -14.17 0.55 7.19
N MET A 284 -13.69 1.68 6.68
CA MET A 284 -13.56 2.93 7.43
C MET A 284 -14.93 3.45 7.88
N VAL A 285 -15.94 3.39 7.01
CA VAL A 285 -17.31 3.77 7.36
C VAL A 285 -17.87 2.84 8.43
N LEU A 286 -17.68 1.53 8.31
CA LEU A 286 -18.13 0.56 9.33
C LEU A 286 -17.44 0.80 10.68
N ALA A 287 -16.13 1.05 10.69
CA ALA A 287 -15.40 1.39 11.91
C ALA A 287 -15.91 2.70 12.54
N ALA A 288 -16.19 3.73 11.73
CA ALA A 288 -16.74 4.99 12.20
C ALA A 288 -18.17 4.83 12.78
N ARG A 289 -19.04 4.07 12.11
CA ARG A 289 -20.40 3.75 12.60
C ARG A 289 -20.36 3.01 13.94
N LEU A 290 -19.50 2.00 14.05
CA LEU A 290 -19.29 1.27 15.31
C LEU A 290 -18.78 2.20 16.41
N SER A 291 -17.84 3.09 16.08
CA SER A 291 -17.32 4.08 17.03
C SER A 291 -18.42 5.02 17.54
N ALA A 292 -19.31 5.49 16.68
CA ALA A 292 -20.45 6.30 17.06
C ALA A 292 -21.46 5.52 17.93
N ALA A 293 -21.76 4.27 17.59
CA ALA A 293 -22.66 3.40 18.38
C ALA A 293 -22.12 3.13 19.79
N LEU A 294 -20.79 3.05 19.94
CA LEU A 294 -20.09 2.91 21.22
C LEU A 294 -19.88 4.25 21.95
N GLY A 295 -20.40 5.37 21.43
CA GLY A 295 -20.26 6.70 22.02
C GLY A 295 -18.84 7.28 21.97
N MET A 296 -17.97 6.75 21.09
CA MET A 296 -16.56 7.17 20.98
C MET A 296 -16.36 8.40 20.08
N SER A 297 -17.27 8.64 19.15
CA SER A 297 -17.23 9.74 18.18
C SER A 297 -18.65 10.25 17.88
N ASP A 298 -18.76 11.46 17.34
CA ASP A 298 -20.04 12.02 16.90
C ASP A 298 -20.50 11.35 15.59
N ALA A 299 -21.80 11.09 15.44
CA ALA A 299 -22.37 10.56 14.20
C ALA A 299 -22.15 11.52 13.00
N ARG A 300 -22.00 12.83 13.26
CA ARG A 300 -21.66 13.84 12.24
C ARG A 300 -20.29 13.61 11.61
N ASP A 301 -19.31 13.15 12.40
CA ASP A 301 -17.98 12.83 11.86
C ASP A 301 -18.07 11.62 10.92
N THR A 302 -18.89 10.63 11.27
CA THR A 302 -19.14 9.44 10.42
C THR A 302 -19.73 9.86 9.08
N GLU A 303 -20.72 10.75 9.09
CA GLU A 303 -21.32 11.24 7.85
C GLU A 303 -20.34 12.11 7.04
N ALA A 304 -19.50 12.91 7.69
CA ALA A 304 -18.46 13.69 7.00
C ALA A 304 -17.44 12.77 6.28
N LEU A 305 -16.97 11.71 6.93
CA LEU A 305 -16.11 10.70 6.31
C LEU A 305 -16.82 10.00 5.14
N ARG A 306 -18.07 9.58 5.33
CA ARG A 306 -18.87 8.92 4.30
C ARG A 306 -19.09 9.83 3.09
N ALA A 307 -19.39 11.10 3.32
CA ALA A 307 -19.56 12.10 2.27
C ALA A 307 -18.26 12.30 1.49
N LEU A 308 -17.11 12.45 2.17
CA LEU A 308 -15.81 12.57 1.51
C LEU A 308 -15.49 11.33 0.65
N LEU A 309 -15.72 10.11 1.16
CA LEU A 309 -15.46 8.89 0.38
C LEU A 309 -16.33 8.83 -0.88
N ARG A 310 -17.63 9.17 -0.78
CA ARG A 310 -18.54 9.23 -1.94
C ARG A 310 -18.13 10.29 -2.95
N ASP A 311 -17.68 11.43 -2.46
CA ASP A 311 -17.16 12.53 -3.27
C ASP A 311 -15.93 12.11 -4.10
N PHE A 312 -15.19 11.09 -3.65
CA PHE A 312 -14.08 10.46 -4.36
C PHE A 312 -14.51 9.22 -5.16
N ASP A 313 -15.82 9.03 -5.40
CA ASP A 313 -16.43 7.87 -6.06
C ASP A 313 -16.01 6.51 -5.46
N LEU A 314 -15.85 6.46 -4.13
CA LEU A 314 -15.56 5.23 -3.38
C LEU A 314 -16.85 4.63 -2.77
N PRO A 315 -16.96 3.29 -2.70
CA PRO A 315 -18.09 2.64 -2.05
C PRO A 315 -18.07 2.87 -0.54
N THR A 316 -19.25 3.01 0.05
CA THR A 316 -19.43 3.24 1.49
C THR A 316 -20.28 2.20 2.20
N ASP A 317 -20.78 1.22 1.45
CA ASP A 317 -21.76 0.25 1.91
C ASP A 317 -21.26 -1.16 1.58
N ILE A 318 -21.61 -2.14 2.41
CA ILE A 318 -21.23 -3.54 2.22
C ILE A 318 -21.83 -4.04 0.90
N PRO A 319 -21.06 -4.71 0.03
CA PRO A 319 -21.60 -5.32 -1.18
C PRO A 319 -22.78 -6.26 -0.88
N PRO A 320 -23.84 -6.26 -1.71
CA PRO A 320 -25.00 -7.12 -1.48
C PRO A 320 -24.60 -8.60 -1.53
N GLY A 321 -25.23 -9.41 -0.68
CA GLY A 321 -25.04 -10.87 -0.67
C GLY A 321 -23.97 -11.39 0.30
N LEU A 322 -23.22 -10.50 0.98
CA LEU A 322 -22.29 -10.93 2.02
C LEU A 322 -23.00 -11.12 3.36
N SER A 323 -22.83 -12.28 3.99
CA SER A 323 -23.43 -12.59 5.29
C SER A 323 -22.69 -11.86 6.42
N PRO A 324 -23.39 -11.12 7.31
CA PRO A 324 -22.79 -10.50 8.49
C PRO A 324 -22.01 -11.49 9.37
N GLN A 325 -22.54 -12.70 9.54
CA GLN A 325 -21.91 -13.77 10.33
C GLN A 325 -20.64 -14.29 9.67
N ALA A 326 -20.61 -14.40 8.34
CA ALA A 326 -19.43 -14.83 7.61
C ALA A 326 -18.32 -13.76 7.66
N LEU A 327 -18.69 -12.49 7.49
CA LEU A 327 -17.78 -11.34 7.66
C LEU A 327 -17.17 -11.32 9.06
N LEU A 328 -17.98 -11.43 10.11
CA LEU A 328 -17.49 -11.53 11.49
C LEU A 328 -16.55 -12.74 11.67
N GLY A 329 -16.88 -13.88 11.06
CA GLY A 329 -16.02 -15.06 11.02
C GLY A 329 -14.64 -14.78 10.43
N ARG A 330 -14.55 -13.99 9.36
CA ARG A 330 -13.25 -13.57 8.78
C ARG A 330 -12.52 -12.55 9.64
N MET A 331 -13.24 -11.61 10.25
CA MET A 331 -12.64 -10.63 11.15
C MET A 331 -11.91 -11.31 12.32
N ARG A 332 -12.39 -12.46 12.81
CA ARG A 332 -11.74 -13.26 13.87
C ARG A 332 -10.36 -13.79 13.48
N LEU A 333 -10.14 -14.07 12.19
CA LEU A 333 -8.88 -14.59 11.66
C LEU A 333 -7.81 -13.51 11.45
N ASP A 334 -8.16 -12.22 11.60
CA ASP A 334 -7.18 -11.14 11.53
C ASP A 334 -6.16 -11.28 12.68
N LYS A 335 -4.89 -10.99 12.37
CA LYS A 335 -3.71 -11.26 13.22
C LYS A 335 -3.70 -10.52 14.55
N LYS A 336 -4.68 -9.64 14.80
CA LYS A 336 -4.77 -8.76 15.96
C LYS A 336 -5.59 -9.36 17.11
N ASN A 337 -6.31 -10.46 16.90
CA ASN A 337 -7.23 -11.00 17.90
C ASN A 337 -6.55 -11.99 18.85
N ILE A 338 -6.90 -11.90 20.13
CA ILE A 338 -6.50 -12.84 21.18
C ILE A 338 -7.79 -13.30 21.87
N ALA A 339 -7.96 -14.63 22.03
CA ALA A 339 -8.97 -15.25 22.89
C ALA A 339 -10.45 -14.83 22.70
N GLY A 340 -10.94 -14.77 21.46
CA GLY A 340 -12.38 -14.59 21.17
C GLY A 340 -12.94 -13.18 21.38
N ARG A 341 -12.05 -12.19 21.54
CA ARG A 341 -12.39 -10.77 21.60
C ARG A 341 -11.68 -10.02 20.49
N LEU A 342 -12.40 -9.13 19.81
CA LEU A 342 -11.86 -8.40 18.67
C LEU A 342 -11.05 -7.19 19.13
N ARG A 343 -9.85 -7.04 18.56
CA ARG A 343 -9.02 -5.84 18.71
C ARG A 343 -9.13 -5.01 17.43
N LEU A 344 -9.85 -3.90 17.48
CA LEU A 344 -10.15 -3.06 16.32
C LEU A 344 -9.47 -1.69 16.43
N VAL A 345 -9.19 -1.10 15.27
CA VAL A 345 -8.90 0.35 15.21
C VAL A 345 -10.24 1.06 15.05
N LEU A 346 -10.62 1.82 16.07
CA LEU A 346 -11.83 2.61 16.12
C LEU A 346 -11.49 4.10 16.12
N TRP A 347 -12.52 4.93 15.98
CA TRP A 347 -12.41 6.33 15.67
C TRP A 347 -12.84 7.22 16.84
N ARG A 348 -12.20 8.37 17.00
CA ARG A 348 -12.49 9.40 18.01
C ARG A 348 -12.88 10.72 17.34
N GLY A 349 -13.35 10.65 16.09
CA GLY A 349 -13.60 11.79 15.22
C GLY A 349 -12.41 12.12 14.31
N ILE A 350 -12.60 13.12 13.45
CA ILE A 350 -11.62 13.48 12.40
C ILE A 350 -10.25 13.80 13.01
N GLY A 351 -9.23 13.14 12.48
CA GLY A 351 -7.84 13.29 12.90
C GLY A 351 -7.46 12.50 14.15
N LYS A 352 -8.31 11.58 14.64
CA LYS A 352 -7.97 10.77 15.81
C LYS A 352 -8.58 9.37 15.76
N ALA A 353 -7.71 8.36 15.82
CA ALA A 353 -8.09 6.96 15.98
C ALA A 353 -7.46 6.36 17.24
N GLU A 354 -8.02 5.24 17.69
CA GLU A 354 -7.56 4.49 18.86
C GLU A 354 -7.64 2.99 18.58
N VAL A 355 -6.69 2.22 19.13
CA VAL A 355 -6.80 0.76 19.11
C VAL A 355 -7.58 0.30 20.33
N VAL A 356 -8.76 -0.26 20.10
CA VAL A 356 -9.68 -0.70 21.14
C VAL A 356 -9.63 -2.22 21.25
N PRO A 357 -9.16 -2.76 22.40
CA PRO A 357 -9.27 -4.18 22.68
C PRO A 357 -10.71 -4.53 23.09
N ASP A 358 -11.02 -5.82 23.11
CA ASP A 358 -12.23 -6.33 23.76
C ASP A 358 -13.56 -5.79 23.22
N VAL A 359 -13.62 -5.49 21.92
CA VAL A 359 -14.85 -5.05 21.26
C VAL A 359 -15.86 -6.20 21.22
N ASP A 360 -17.07 -5.93 21.69
CA ASP A 360 -18.18 -6.89 21.69
C ASP A 360 -18.60 -7.25 20.26
N GLU A 361 -18.58 -8.55 19.95
CA GLU A 361 -18.97 -9.07 18.65
C GLU A 361 -20.45 -8.82 18.34
N ALA A 362 -21.32 -8.69 19.36
CA ALA A 362 -22.73 -8.37 19.15
C ALA A 362 -22.89 -6.97 18.53
N ALA A 363 -22.18 -5.97 19.06
CA ALA A 363 -22.17 -4.62 18.51
C ALA A 363 -21.58 -4.59 17.09
N VAL A 364 -20.54 -5.38 16.82
CA VAL A 364 -19.98 -5.51 15.47
C VAL A 364 -21.00 -6.13 14.52
N LEU A 365 -21.72 -7.17 14.95
CA LEU A 365 -22.72 -7.84 14.13
C LEU A 365 -23.91 -6.93 13.81
N GLU A 366 -24.35 -6.09 14.74
CA GLU A 366 -25.36 -5.05 14.49
C GLU A 366 -24.93 -4.10 13.37
N ILE A 367 -23.67 -3.63 13.40
CA ILE A 367 -23.13 -2.75 12.35
C ILE A 367 -23.03 -3.46 10.99
N LEU A 368 -22.65 -4.74 10.98
CA LEU A 368 -22.58 -5.54 9.75
C LEU A 368 -23.96 -5.88 9.17
N ALA A 369 -25.00 -5.94 10.00
CA ALA A 369 -26.35 -6.29 9.57
C ALA A 369 -27.10 -5.14 8.87
N GLY A 370 -26.63 -3.90 9.02
CA GLY A 370 -27.23 -2.72 8.40
C GLY A 370 -27.93 -1.81 9.38
#